data_AF-A0A2S9YED1-F1
#
_entry.id   AF-A0A2S9YED1-F1
#
_cell.length_a   1.000
_cell.length_b   1.000
_cell.length_c   1.000
_cell.angle_alpha   90.00
_cell.angle_beta   90.00
_cell.angle_gamma   90.00
#
_symmetry.space_group_name_H-M   'P 1'
#
loop_
_entity.id
_entity.type
_entity.pdbx_description
1 polymer ?
#
loop_
_entity_poly.entity_id
_entity_poly.type
_entity_poly.pdbx_seq_one_letter_code
_entity_poly.pdbx_strand_id
1 'polypeptide(L)'
;MGRLFIIHHAEPPTLEEAKLELGRYATFAQRVGRAPLLMVPDKILPPMGPEVRSYYREATTDDPGVEAMATVVGGLVGLGASIMSSIMTQIFQGRTDIPMRTIRDLEEAAQWLCEVADVQAEPEQIVSAVADLRALPEA
;
A
#
# COMPACT_ATOMS: atom_id res chain seq x y z
N MET A 1 4.76 -2.09 17.09
CA MET A 1 3.87 -3.26 17.21
C MET A 1 2.60 -2.91 16.47
N GLY A 2 2.16 -3.76 15.55
CA GLY A 2 1.00 -3.52 14.69
C GLY A 2 0.92 -4.60 13.61
N ARG A 3 -0.28 -4.80 13.07
CA ARG A 3 -0.56 -5.72 11.95
C ARG A 3 -0.49 -5.02 10.59
N LEU A 4 -0.28 -3.71 10.56
CA LEU A 4 -0.16 -2.95 9.32
C LEU A 4 1.21 -3.16 8.65
N PHE A 5 1.18 -3.46 7.36
CA PHE A 5 2.36 -3.42 6.50
C PHE A 5 2.37 -2.12 5.69
N ILE A 6 3.48 -1.36 5.77
CA ILE A 6 3.63 -0.09 5.06
C ILE A 6 4.61 -0.27 3.91
N ILE A 7 4.16 0.11 2.72
CA ILE A 7 4.95 0.20 1.50
C ILE A 7 5.20 1.68 1.23
N HIS A 8 6.45 2.09 1.14
CA HIS A 8 6.85 3.45 0.76
C HIS A 8 7.76 3.38 -0.45
N HIS A 9 7.42 4.18 -1.48
CA HIS A 9 8.15 4.23 -2.74
C HIS A 9 8.41 5.69 -3.09
N ALA A 10 9.68 6.11 -3.07
CA ALA A 10 10.08 7.43 -3.53
C ALA A 10 9.94 7.56 -5.06
N GLU A 11 10.24 6.48 -5.77
CA GLU A 11 10.08 6.30 -7.22
C GLU A 11 9.20 5.06 -7.49
N PRO A 12 8.53 4.97 -8.66
CA PRO A 12 7.80 3.77 -9.04
C PRO A 12 8.71 2.52 -9.03
N PRO A 13 8.31 1.42 -8.34
CA PRO A 13 9.19 0.27 -8.15
C PRO A 13 9.43 -0.51 -9.45
N THR A 14 10.63 -1.08 -9.55
CA THR A 14 10.99 -2.13 -10.49
C THR A 14 10.38 -3.48 -10.10
N LEU A 15 10.40 -4.45 -11.01
CA LEU A 15 9.91 -5.80 -10.72
C LEU A 15 10.72 -6.51 -9.63
N GLU A 16 12.03 -6.28 -9.58
CA GLU A 16 12.91 -6.85 -8.53
C GLU A 16 12.54 -6.31 -7.15
N GLU A 17 12.30 -4.99 -7.03
CA GLU A 17 11.89 -4.35 -5.79
C GLU A 17 10.50 -4.83 -5.34
N ALA A 18 9.55 -4.92 -6.26
CA ALA A 18 8.22 -5.44 -5.96
C ALA A 18 8.27 -6.90 -5.45
N LYS A 19 9.13 -7.75 -6.02
CA LYS A 19 9.39 -9.12 -5.54
C LYS A 19 9.95 -9.14 -4.14
N LEU A 20 10.96 -8.32 -3.87
CA LEU A 20 11.58 -8.25 -2.55
C LEU A 20 10.56 -7.80 -1.49
N GLU A 21 9.80 -6.75 -1.80
CA GLU A 21 8.80 -6.16 -0.91
C GLU A 21 7.67 -7.13 -0.59
N LEU A 22 7.10 -7.79 -1.60
CA LEU A 22 6.02 -8.75 -1.38
C LEU A 22 6.52 -10.04 -0.74
N GLY A 23 7.79 -10.40 -0.91
CA GLY A 23 8.43 -11.45 -0.11
C GLY A 23 8.49 -11.08 1.39
N ARG A 24 8.76 -9.81 1.72
CA ARG A 24 8.71 -9.30 3.09
C ARG A 24 7.27 -9.30 3.62
N TYR A 25 6.30 -8.89 2.80
CA TYR A 25 4.88 -8.95 3.14
C TYR A 25 4.43 -10.40 3.43
N ALA A 26 4.77 -11.35 2.55
CA ALA A 26 4.43 -12.76 2.74
C ALA A 26 4.99 -13.33 4.04
N THR A 27 6.26 -13.02 4.34
CA THR A 27 6.92 -13.42 5.61
C THR A 27 6.21 -12.80 6.83
N PHE A 28 5.79 -11.55 6.71
CA PHE A 28 5.02 -10.87 7.75
C PHE A 28 3.64 -11.50 7.94
N ALA A 29 2.90 -11.71 6.86
CA ALA A 29 1.55 -12.26 6.87
C ALA A 29 1.51 -13.73 7.33
N GLN A 30 2.59 -14.52 7.13
CA GLN A 30 2.72 -15.85 7.74
C GLN A 30 2.72 -15.80 9.27
N ARG A 31 3.19 -14.70 9.88
CA ARG A 31 3.29 -14.55 11.34
C ARG A 31 2.02 -14.00 11.96
N VAL A 32 1.29 -13.13 11.25
CA VAL A 32 0.12 -12.42 11.79
C VAL A 32 -1.20 -12.80 11.13
N GLY A 33 -1.16 -13.59 10.05
CA GLY A 33 -2.29 -13.83 9.15
C GLY A 33 -2.45 -12.72 8.10
N ARG A 34 -3.60 -12.73 7.42
CA ARG A 34 -4.02 -11.64 6.50
C ARG A 34 -3.90 -10.29 7.21
N ALA A 35 -3.30 -9.29 6.56
CA ALA A 35 -2.94 -8.03 7.18
C ALA A 35 -3.36 -6.82 6.33
N PRO A 36 -3.66 -5.66 6.94
CA PRO A 36 -3.88 -4.43 6.20
C PRO A 36 -2.58 -3.91 5.59
N LEU A 37 -2.72 -3.21 4.47
CA LEU A 37 -1.62 -2.63 3.71
C LEU A 37 -1.82 -1.13 3.49
N LEU A 38 -0.78 -0.34 3.74
CA LEU A 38 -0.74 1.08 3.43
C LEU A 38 0.37 1.33 2.39
N MET A 39 0.00 1.80 1.21
CA MET A 39 0.95 2.17 0.16
C MET A 39 1.07 3.69 0.07
N VAL A 40 2.29 4.20 0.18
CA VAL A 40 2.60 5.64 0.20
C VAL A 40 3.62 5.94 -0.91
N PRO A 41 3.20 6.05 -2.18
CA PRO A 41 4.09 6.45 -3.25
C PRO A 41 4.26 7.98 -3.26
N ASP A 42 5.50 8.46 -3.26
CA ASP A 42 5.80 9.89 -3.44
C ASP A 42 5.78 10.28 -4.93
N LYS A 43 6.11 9.33 -5.82
CA LYS A 43 5.96 9.46 -7.28
C LYS A 43 5.21 8.28 -7.87
N ILE A 44 4.42 8.59 -8.90
CA ILE A 44 3.58 7.62 -9.61
C ILE A 44 3.81 7.65 -11.12
N LEU A 45 4.73 8.52 -11.59
CA LEU A 45 5.07 8.71 -12.99
C LEU A 45 6.56 8.44 -13.19
N PRO A 46 6.94 7.60 -14.17
CA PRO A 46 6.04 6.83 -15.05
C PRO A 46 5.21 5.80 -14.24
N PRO A 47 3.99 5.42 -14.70
CA PRO A 47 3.22 4.42 -13.99
C PRO A 47 3.98 3.09 -13.93
N MET A 48 3.80 2.33 -12.85
CA MET A 48 4.42 1.00 -12.66
C MET A 48 4.25 0.14 -13.90
N GLY A 49 5.27 -0.63 -14.28
CA GLY A 49 5.20 -1.53 -15.43
C GLY A 49 4.08 -2.58 -15.31
N PRO A 50 3.59 -3.13 -16.43
CA PRO A 50 2.56 -4.17 -16.41
C PRO A 50 2.97 -5.41 -15.61
N GLU A 51 4.25 -5.80 -15.62
CA GLU A 51 4.74 -6.93 -14.83
C GLU A 51 4.62 -6.67 -13.33
N VAL A 52 4.98 -5.46 -12.88
CA VAL A 52 4.86 -5.03 -11.48
C VAL A 52 3.39 -5.07 -11.04
N ARG A 53 2.47 -4.55 -11.86
CA ARG A 53 1.03 -4.58 -11.56
C ARG A 53 0.48 -6.02 -11.49
N SER A 54 0.94 -6.91 -12.36
CA SER A 54 0.55 -8.33 -12.30
C SER A 54 1.05 -9.00 -11.02
N TYR A 55 2.27 -8.67 -10.62
CA TYR A 55 2.88 -9.25 -9.44
C TYR A 55 2.22 -8.78 -8.13
N TYR A 56 1.90 -7.48 -8.02
CA TYR A 56 1.08 -6.99 -6.90
C TYR A 56 -0.31 -7.62 -6.87
N ARG A 57 -0.93 -7.87 -8.02
CA ARG A 57 -2.23 -8.56 -8.09
C ARG A 57 -2.13 -9.93 -7.43
N GLU A 58 -1.23 -10.77 -7.93
CA GLU A 58 -1.06 -12.15 -7.43
C GLU A 58 -0.83 -12.14 -5.90
N ALA A 59 0.09 -11.31 -5.42
CA ALA A 59 0.43 -11.26 -4.00
C ALA A 59 -0.67 -10.70 -3.10
N THR A 60 -1.59 -9.87 -3.63
CA THR A 60 -2.70 -9.32 -2.85
C THR A 60 -3.94 -10.20 -2.89
N THR A 61 -4.06 -11.10 -3.88
CA THR A 61 -5.19 -12.02 -4.03
C THR A 61 -4.95 -13.42 -3.46
N ASP A 62 -3.70 -13.88 -3.42
CA ASP A 62 -3.33 -15.23 -2.98
C ASP A 62 -3.19 -15.33 -1.46
N ASP A 63 -3.52 -16.49 -0.88
CA ASP A 63 -3.49 -16.76 0.57
C ASP A 63 -2.11 -16.41 1.19
N PRO A 64 -2.02 -15.54 2.22
CA PRO A 64 -3.10 -15.03 3.09
C PRO A 64 -3.90 -13.81 2.59
N GLY A 65 -3.52 -13.20 1.47
CA GLY A 65 -4.16 -12.03 0.87
C GLY A 65 -3.94 -10.76 1.71
N VAL A 66 -4.60 -9.65 1.34
CA VAL A 66 -4.59 -8.38 2.10
C VAL A 66 -5.93 -8.09 2.74
N GLU A 67 -5.98 -7.70 4.02
CA GLU A 67 -7.22 -7.49 4.79
C GLU A 67 -8.00 -6.28 4.26
N ALA A 68 -7.30 -5.16 4.15
CA ALA A 68 -7.74 -3.91 3.56
C ALA A 68 -6.53 -3.20 2.96
N MET A 69 -6.74 -2.26 2.04
CA MET A 69 -5.65 -1.47 1.47
C MET A 69 -5.99 0.00 1.33
N ALA A 70 -5.13 0.87 1.86
CA ALA A 70 -5.14 2.29 1.55
C ALA A 70 -3.94 2.67 0.69
N THR A 71 -4.14 3.58 -0.25
CA THR A 71 -3.06 4.21 -1.01
C THR A 71 -3.09 5.72 -0.80
N VAL A 72 -1.99 6.31 -0.37
CA VAL A 72 -1.87 7.75 -0.11
C VAL A 72 -1.13 8.45 -1.24
N VAL A 73 -1.83 9.25 -2.04
CA VAL A 73 -1.23 9.99 -3.16
C VAL A 73 -1.15 11.47 -2.79
N GLY A 74 -0.06 11.87 -2.14
CA GLY A 74 0.22 13.26 -1.82
C GLY A 74 0.66 14.05 -3.06
N GLY A 75 0.26 15.33 -3.15
CA GLY A 75 0.92 16.30 -4.05
C GLY A 75 0.49 16.35 -5.53
N LEU A 76 -0.33 15.42 -6.04
CA LEU A 76 -0.76 15.44 -7.45
C LEU A 76 -2.25 15.78 -7.59
N VAL A 77 -2.54 17.05 -7.88
CA VAL A 77 -3.90 17.54 -8.15
C VAL A 77 -4.52 16.78 -9.32
N GLY A 78 -5.69 16.17 -9.10
CA GLY A 78 -6.58 15.59 -10.12
C GLY A 78 -6.08 14.34 -10.83
N LEU A 79 -5.02 14.48 -11.63
CA LEU A 79 -4.53 13.42 -12.51
C LEU A 79 -3.86 12.28 -11.74
N GLY A 80 -3.08 12.58 -10.69
CA GLY A 80 -2.34 11.52 -10.01
C GLY A 80 -3.22 10.57 -9.21
N ALA A 81 -4.22 11.11 -8.50
CA ALA A 81 -5.24 10.29 -7.84
C ALA A 81 -6.02 9.42 -8.84
N SER A 82 -6.31 9.94 -10.05
CA SER A 82 -7.01 9.21 -11.10
C SER A 82 -6.15 8.08 -11.71
N ILE A 83 -4.87 8.34 -11.95
CA ILE A 83 -3.90 7.34 -12.40
C ILE A 83 -3.75 6.24 -11.37
N MET A 84 -3.56 6.59 -10.09
CA MET A 84 -3.41 5.62 -9.04
C MET A 84 -4.69 4.79 -8.86
N SER A 85 -5.86 5.44 -8.83
CA SER A 85 -7.15 4.72 -8.77
C SER A 85 -7.33 3.74 -9.94
N SER A 86 -6.88 4.10 -11.16
CA SER A 86 -6.84 3.19 -12.31
C SER A 86 -5.86 2.02 -12.12
N ILE A 87 -4.65 2.27 -11.62
CA ILE A 87 -3.67 1.24 -11.29
C ILE A 87 -4.22 0.27 -10.25
N MET A 88 -4.80 0.80 -9.18
CA MET A 88 -5.42 0.02 -8.11
C MET A 88 -6.57 -0.84 -8.64
N THR A 89 -7.44 -0.27 -9.49
CA THR A 89 -8.50 -1.04 -10.15
C THR A 89 -7.94 -2.22 -10.97
N GLN A 90 -6.80 -2.04 -11.66
CA GLN A 90 -6.16 -3.10 -12.43
C GLN A 90 -5.48 -4.17 -11.56
N ILE A 91 -4.88 -3.76 -10.44
CA ILE A 91 -4.26 -4.70 -9.49
C ILE A 91 -5.35 -5.58 -8.89
N PHE A 92 -6.49 -5.01 -8.49
CA PHE A 92 -7.51 -5.74 -7.75
C PHE A 92 -8.68 -6.28 -8.59
N GLN A 93 -8.71 -6.02 -9.90
CA GLN A 93 -9.67 -6.58 -10.87
C GLN A 93 -11.16 -6.51 -10.44
N GLY A 94 -11.56 -5.51 -9.66
CA GLY A 94 -12.94 -5.38 -9.19
C GLY A 94 -13.33 -6.33 -8.05
N ARG A 95 -12.35 -6.88 -7.32
CA ARG A 95 -12.55 -7.50 -6.00
C ARG A 95 -13.26 -6.50 -5.09
N THR A 96 -14.47 -6.83 -4.65
CA THR A 96 -15.28 -6.00 -3.72
C THR A 96 -15.24 -6.51 -2.28
N ASP A 97 -14.62 -7.68 -2.06
CA ASP A 97 -14.46 -8.33 -0.76
C ASP A 97 -13.28 -7.78 0.06
N ILE A 98 -12.44 -6.93 -0.54
CA ILE A 98 -11.33 -6.24 0.11
C ILE A 98 -11.67 -4.75 0.20
N PRO A 99 -11.82 -4.16 1.40
CA PRO A 99 -11.96 -2.72 1.54
C PRO A 99 -10.73 -2.02 0.98
N MET A 100 -10.95 -1.10 0.04
CA MET A 100 -9.87 -0.40 -0.61
C MET A 100 -10.20 1.08 -0.82
N ARG A 101 -9.21 1.94 -0.61
CA ARG A 101 -9.40 3.37 -0.84
C ARG A 101 -8.11 4.07 -1.24
N THR A 102 -8.17 4.90 -2.28
CA THR A 102 -7.12 5.89 -2.56
C THR A 102 -7.51 7.18 -1.84
N ILE A 103 -6.65 7.63 -0.93
CA ILE A 103 -6.87 8.76 -0.03
C ILE A 103 -5.74 9.76 -0.27
N ARG A 104 -6.01 11.06 -0.08
CA ARG A 104 -5.02 12.12 -0.34
C ARG A 104 -4.21 12.45 0.89
N ASP A 105 -4.87 12.41 2.03
CA ASP A 105 -4.31 12.76 3.31
C ASP A 105 -3.89 11.50 4.06
N LEU A 106 -2.71 11.55 4.68
CA LEU A 106 -2.15 10.39 5.38
C LEU A 106 -2.89 10.11 6.69
N GLU A 107 -3.34 11.14 7.39
CA GLU A 107 -4.10 11.01 8.64
C GLU A 107 -5.48 10.41 8.35
N GLU A 108 -6.17 10.90 7.32
CA GLU A 108 -7.42 10.30 6.85
C GLU A 108 -7.23 8.82 6.46
N ALA A 109 -6.11 8.48 5.81
CA ALA A 109 -5.83 7.10 5.42
C ALA A 109 -5.55 6.18 6.60
N ALA A 110 -4.78 6.66 7.57
CA ALA A 110 -4.50 5.94 8.81
C ALA A 110 -5.79 5.70 9.59
N GLN A 111 -6.62 6.73 9.76
CA GLN A 111 -7.91 6.62 10.43
C GLN A 111 -8.82 5.62 9.72
N TRP A 112 -8.98 5.76 8.40
CA TRP A 112 -9.83 4.86 7.62
C TRP A 112 -9.37 3.40 7.71
N LEU A 113 -8.05 3.13 7.69
CA LEU A 113 -7.54 1.76 7.84
C LEU A 113 -7.87 1.17 9.22
N CYS A 114 -7.71 1.95 10.29
CA CYS A 114 -8.05 1.49 11.64
C CYS A 114 -9.56 1.24 11.82
N GLU A 115 -10.42 1.90 11.03
CA GLU A 115 -11.87 1.68 11.05
C GLU A 115 -12.28 0.38 10.34
N VAL A 116 -11.54 -0.06 9.32
CA VAL A 116 -11.94 -1.17 8.44
C VAL A 116 -11.11 -2.45 8.59
N ALA A 117 -10.01 -2.42 9.36
CA ALA A 117 -9.11 -3.56 9.55
C ALA A 117 -8.51 -3.61 10.96
N ASP A 118 -8.08 -4.79 11.41
CA ASP A 118 -7.35 -4.98 12.67
C ASP A 118 -5.88 -4.51 12.52
N VAL A 119 -5.66 -3.20 12.61
CA VAL A 119 -4.34 -2.58 12.44
C VAL A 119 -3.44 -2.73 13.68
N GLN A 120 -4.02 -2.85 14.87
CA GLN A 120 -3.30 -2.90 16.17
C GLN A 120 -2.31 -1.74 16.38
N ALA A 121 -2.63 -0.55 15.87
CA ALA A 121 -1.90 0.69 16.08
C ALA A 121 -2.86 1.88 16.04
N GLU A 122 -2.51 2.96 16.74
CA GLU A 122 -3.26 4.21 16.68
C GLU A 122 -2.92 4.99 15.39
N PRO A 123 -3.85 5.77 14.81
CA PRO A 123 -3.61 6.53 13.58
C PRO A 123 -2.35 7.41 13.62
N GLU A 124 -2.12 8.10 14.73
CA GLU A 124 -0.93 8.95 14.95
C GLU A 124 0.39 8.18 14.89
N GLN A 125 0.41 6.92 15.35
CA GLN A 125 1.59 6.05 15.28
C GLN A 125 1.91 5.65 13.84
N ILE A 126 0.87 5.44 13.03
CA ILE A 126 1.01 5.13 11.59
C ILE A 126 1.56 6.35 10.86
N VAL A 127 1.00 7.54 11.11
CA VAL A 127 1.48 8.81 10.54
C VAL A 127 2.95 9.03 10.88
N SER A 128 3.34 8.84 12.15
CA SER A 128 4.74 8.95 12.59
C SER A 128 5.65 7.95 11.89
N ALA A 129 5.22 6.67 11.78
CA ALA A 129 6.01 5.64 11.12
C ALA A 129 6.25 5.94 9.63
N VAL A 130 5.27 6.50 8.93
CA VAL A 130 5.43 6.94 7.54
C VAL A 130 6.37 8.13 7.42
N ALA A 131 6.32 9.08 8.37
CA ALA A 131 7.26 10.20 8.41
C ALA A 131 8.70 9.71 8.61
N ASP A 132 8.91 8.75 9.51
CA ASP A 132 10.21 8.12 9.73
C ASP A 132 10.71 7.41 8.48
N LEU A 133 9.86 6.65 7.78
CA LEU A 133 10.21 5.97 6.52
C LEU A 133 10.65 6.96 5.44
N ARG A 134 9.94 8.09 5.28
CA ARG A 134 10.29 9.14 4.33
C ARG A 134 11.60 9.87 4.67
N ALA A 135 12.01 9.85 5.93
CA ALA A 135 13.26 10.47 6.38
C ALA A 135 14.48 9.56 6.21
N LEU A 136 14.28 8.27 5.89
CA LEU A 136 15.38 7.36 5.61
C LEU A 136 16.02 7.71 4.25
N PRO A 137 17.36 7.69 4.15
CA PRO A 137 18.02 7.83 2.86
C PRO A 137 17.62 6.69 1.92
N GLU A 138 17.39 7.02 0.65
CA GLU A 138 17.16 6.01 -0.41
C GLU A 138 18.32 5.01 -0.40
N ALA A 139 17.98 3.71 -0.33
CA ALA A 139 18.94 2.61 -0.23
C ALA A 139 19.61 2.30 -1.57
#